data_AF-A0A3B9WQL8-F1
#
_entry.id   AF-A0A3B9WQL8-F1
#
_cell.length_a   1.000
_cell.length_b   1.000
_cell.length_c   1.000
_cell.angle_alpha   90.00
_cell.angle_beta   90.00
_cell.angle_gamma   90.00
#
_symmetry.space_group_name_H-M   'P 1'
#
loop_
_entity.id
_entity.type
_entity.pdbx_description
1 polymer ?
#
loop_
_entity_poly.entity_id
_entity_poly.type
_entity_poly.pdbx_seq_one_letter_code
_entity_poly.pdbx_strand_id
1 'polypeptide(L)'
;MMREDGSATVELVLLVPILMILVLFVVYAGRGAEALIQIQHAADQGARAASMAHPSRMQAIGRASAMRDLEQNGAACIDPVVNVAFDNESTIHTVLVEVECAVNSAGLNLLGTQERVLHAESIEVIDRWRVD
;
A
#
# COMPACT_ATOMS: atom_id res chain seq x y z
N MET A 1 -23.75 49.42 -24.03
CA MET A 1 -23.11 48.69 -22.91
C MET A 1 -23.55 47.24 -23.00
N MET A 2 -22.75 46.40 -23.65
CA MET A 2 -22.98 44.96 -23.74
C MET A 2 -22.48 44.35 -22.43
N ARG A 3 -23.38 43.73 -21.65
CA ARG A 3 -23.01 42.96 -20.46
C ARG A 3 -22.50 41.61 -20.93
N GLU A 4 -21.19 41.46 -21.03
CA GLU A 4 -20.48 40.18 -21.20
C GLU A 4 -20.26 39.46 -19.84
N ASP A 5 -20.89 39.93 -18.77
CA ASP A 5 -20.73 39.38 -17.41
C ASP A 5 -21.42 38.01 -17.19
N GLY A 6 -22.24 37.57 -18.15
CA GLY A 6 -22.89 36.25 -18.14
C GLY A 6 -22.02 35.11 -18.67
N SER A 7 -20.95 35.41 -19.42
CA SER A 7 -20.09 34.38 -20.02
C SER A 7 -19.08 33.83 -19.02
N ALA A 8 -18.43 34.72 -18.26
CA ALA A 8 -17.40 34.32 -17.29
C ALA A 8 -17.95 33.45 -16.15
N THR A 9 -19.20 33.70 -15.73
CA THR A 9 -19.85 32.92 -14.67
C THR A 9 -20.31 31.54 -15.17
N VAL A 10 -20.86 31.45 -16.39
CA VAL A 10 -21.29 30.17 -16.98
C VAL A 10 -20.09 29.28 -17.33
N GLU A 11 -19.00 29.88 -17.85
CA GLU A 11 -17.77 29.16 -18.14
C GLU A 11 -17.12 28.61 -16.87
N LEU A 12 -17.07 29.41 -15.79
CA LEU A 12 -16.55 28.97 -14.50
C LEU A 12 -17.40 27.84 -13.89
N VAL A 13 -18.73 27.88 -14.04
CA VAL A 13 -19.63 26.83 -13.55
C VAL A 13 -19.38 25.48 -14.22
N LEU A 14 -18.94 25.47 -15.47
CA LEU A 14 -18.55 24.24 -16.18
C LEU A 14 -17.12 23.82 -15.88
N LEU A 15 -16.21 24.77 -15.66
CA LEU A 15 -14.78 24.52 -15.48
C LEU A 15 -14.44 24.00 -14.08
N VAL A 16 -15.11 24.50 -13.04
CA VAL A 16 -14.92 24.07 -11.64
C VAL A 16 -15.14 22.56 -11.43
N PRO A 17 -16.23 21.92 -11.88
CA PRO A 17 -16.42 20.48 -11.68
C PRO A 17 -15.37 19.66 -12.43
N ILE A 18 -14.94 20.10 -13.62
CA ILE A 18 -13.87 19.44 -14.38
C ILE A 18 -12.56 19.49 -13.60
N LEU A 19 -12.17 20.67 -13.10
CA LEU A 19 -10.97 20.80 -12.26
C LEU A 19 -11.07 19.95 -10.99
N MET A 20 -12.23 19.90 -10.35
CA MET A 20 -12.42 19.06 -9.17
C MET A 20 -12.20 17.58 -9.49
N ILE A 21 -12.78 17.07 -10.58
CA ILE A 21 -12.58 15.68 -11.02
C ILE A 21 -11.10 15.41 -11.30
N LEU A 22 -10.40 16.34 -11.96
CA LEU A 22 -8.96 16.23 -12.23
C LEU A 22 -8.15 16.17 -10.93
N VAL A 23 -8.45 17.02 -9.95
CA VAL A 23 -7.77 17.00 -8.64
C VAL A 23 -8.03 15.68 -7.91
N LEU A 24 -9.29 15.21 -7.87
CA LEU A 24 -9.63 13.94 -7.25
C LEU A 24 -8.90 12.77 -7.95
N PHE A 25 -8.79 12.80 -9.27
CA PHE A 25 -8.06 11.78 -10.03
C PHE A 25 -6.57 11.77 -9.68
N VAL A 26 -5.93 12.93 -9.57
CA VAL A 26 -4.52 13.04 -9.13
C VAL A 26 -4.35 12.49 -7.72
N VAL A 27 -5.26 12.82 -6.80
CA VAL A 27 -5.24 12.28 -5.43
C VAL A 27 -5.41 10.77 -5.42
N TYR A 28 -6.32 10.23 -6.24
CA TYR A 28 -6.51 8.78 -6.36
C TYR A 28 -5.24 8.07 -6.86
N ALA A 29 -4.61 8.60 -7.91
CA ALA A 29 -3.36 8.06 -8.44
C ALA A 29 -2.22 8.16 -7.42
N GLY A 30 -2.10 9.28 -6.72
CA GLY A 30 -1.10 9.49 -5.67
C GLY A 30 -1.24 8.49 -4.53
N ARG A 31 -2.46 8.31 -4.00
CA ARG A 31 -2.73 7.34 -2.92
C ARG A 31 -2.45 5.90 -3.34
N GLY A 32 -2.75 5.55 -4.60
CA GLY A 32 -2.41 4.23 -5.13
C GLY A 32 -0.91 3.99 -5.19
N ALA A 33 -0.13 4.98 -5.65
CA ALA A 33 1.33 4.90 -5.69
C ALA A 33 1.94 4.85 -4.28
N GLU A 34 1.45 5.67 -3.35
CA GLU A 34 1.85 5.65 -1.94
C GLU A 34 1.57 4.29 -1.30
N ALA A 35 0.37 3.74 -1.49
CA ALA A 35 0.00 2.44 -0.94
C ALA A 35 0.91 1.31 -1.48
N LEU A 36 1.24 1.32 -2.78
CA LEU A 36 2.17 0.36 -3.38
C LEU A 36 3.57 0.41 -2.75
N ILE A 37 4.12 1.62 -2.59
CA ILE A 37 5.44 1.81 -1.98
C ILE A 37 5.41 1.33 -0.52
N GLN A 38 4.33 1.62 0.21
CA GLN A 38 4.17 1.22 1.60
C GLN A 38 4.10 -0.30 1.78
N ILE A 39 3.26 -1.00 1.01
CA ILE A 39 3.14 -2.47 1.13
C ILE A 39 4.43 -3.18 0.72
N GLN A 40 5.16 -2.66 -0.28
CA GLN A 40 6.45 -3.21 -0.67
C GLN A 40 7.47 -3.05 0.46
N HIS A 41 7.56 -1.85 1.03
CA HIS A 41 8.46 -1.58 2.15
C HIS A 41 8.11 -2.45 3.37
N ALA A 42 6.82 -2.61 3.68
CA ALA A 42 6.37 -3.48 4.76
C ALA A 42 6.72 -4.95 4.52
N ALA A 43 6.58 -5.44 3.29
CA ALA A 43 6.99 -6.79 2.90
C ALA A 43 8.50 -6.99 3.10
N ASP A 44 9.32 -6.04 2.62
CA ASP A 44 10.79 -6.07 2.76
C ASP A 44 11.22 -6.06 4.23
N GLN A 45 10.63 -5.18 5.06
CA GLN A 45 10.92 -5.14 6.49
C GLN A 45 10.47 -6.41 7.22
N GLY A 46 9.32 -6.97 6.83
CA GLY A 46 8.82 -8.23 7.35
C GLY A 46 9.75 -9.40 7.01
N ALA A 47 10.14 -9.55 5.75
CA ALA A 47 11.01 -10.62 5.27
C ALA A 47 12.38 -10.54 5.94
N ARG A 48 12.95 -9.33 6.03
CA ARG A 48 14.24 -9.09 6.70
C ARG A 48 14.18 -9.36 8.20
N ALA A 49 13.12 -8.95 8.89
CA ALA A 49 12.98 -9.22 10.31
C ALA A 49 12.77 -10.72 10.59
N ALA A 50 12.04 -11.41 9.71
CA ALA A 50 11.83 -12.84 9.81
C ALA A 50 13.09 -13.64 9.51
N SER A 51 13.88 -13.29 8.51
CA SER A 51 15.12 -14.01 8.16
C SER A 51 16.18 -13.97 9.27
N MET A 52 16.05 -12.98 10.16
CA MET A 52 16.92 -12.77 11.32
C MET A 52 16.39 -13.41 12.61
N ALA A 53 15.18 -13.93 12.61
CA ALA A 53 14.51 -14.48 13.77
C ALA A 53 14.74 -15.98 13.92
N HIS A 54 14.62 -16.47 15.15
CA HIS A 54 14.71 -17.90 15.42
C HIS A 54 13.52 -18.64 14.75
N PRO A 55 13.71 -19.88 14.22
CA PRO A 55 12.68 -20.55 13.40
C PRO A 55 11.29 -20.66 14.03
N SER A 56 11.22 -20.88 15.34
CA SER A 56 9.95 -20.97 16.07
C SER A 56 9.17 -19.65 16.15
N ARG A 57 9.82 -18.51 15.88
CA ARG A 57 9.22 -17.17 15.97
C ARG A 57 9.27 -16.38 14.66
N MET A 58 9.82 -16.92 13.58
CA MET A 58 9.95 -16.22 12.30
C MET A 58 8.62 -15.65 11.79
N GLN A 59 7.56 -16.47 11.79
CA GLN A 59 6.25 -16.06 11.33
C GLN A 59 5.68 -14.90 12.15
N ALA A 60 5.75 -15.01 13.48
CA ALA A 60 5.24 -13.98 14.39
C ALA A 60 6.04 -12.67 14.29
N ILE A 61 7.37 -12.75 14.19
CA ILE A 61 8.25 -11.58 14.09
C ILE A 61 8.10 -10.89 12.74
N GLY A 62 8.07 -11.64 11.63
CA GLY A 62 7.85 -11.09 10.29
C GLY A 62 6.53 -10.37 10.18
N ARG A 63 5.44 -11.02 10.63
CA ARG A 63 4.11 -10.43 10.63
C ARG A 63 4.04 -9.18 11.50
N ALA A 64 4.57 -9.22 12.72
CA ALA A 64 4.56 -8.08 13.63
C ALA A 64 5.38 -6.90 13.09
N SER A 65 6.51 -7.15 12.43
CA SER A 65 7.34 -6.09 11.83
C SER A 65 6.67 -5.44 10.63
N ALA A 66 6.10 -6.23 9.71
CA ALA A 66 5.34 -5.70 8.58
C ALA A 66 4.11 -4.91 9.05
N MET A 67 3.35 -5.43 10.02
CA MET A 67 2.20 -4.71 10.59
C MET A 67 2.61 -3.40 11.25
N ARG A 68 3.70 -3.36 12.02
CA ARG A 68 4.20 -2.11 12.61
C ARG A 68 4.61 -1.09 11.57
N ASP A 69 5.22 -1.52 10.46
CA ASP A 69 5.59 -0.64 9.36
C ASP A 69 4.35 -0.03 8.69
N LEU A 70 3.31 -0.85 8.47
CA LEU A 70 2.02 -0.40 7.95
C LEU A 70 1.31 0.60 8.89
N GLU A 71 1.32 0.34 10.20
CA GLU A 71 0.73 1.23 11.22
C GLU A 71 1.44 2.60 11.28
N GLN A 72 2.77 2.63 11.03
CA GLN A 72 3.56 3.86 11.04
C GLN A 72 3.40 4.68 9.76
N ASN A 73 3.24 4.02 8.61
CA ASN A 73 3.22 4.68 7.30
C ASN A 73 1.81 5.03 6.78
N GLY A 74 0.75 4.59 7.47
CA GLY A 74 -0.52 5.32 7.50
C GLY A 74 -1.56 5.02 6.41
N ALA A 75 -2.57 5.89 6.37
CA ALA A 75 -3.94 5.65 5.91
C ALA A 75 -4.18 5.41 4.40
N ALA A 76 -3.14 5.23 3.57
CA ALA A 76 -3.31 4.94 2.14
C ALA A 76 -3.79 3.50 1.89
N CYS A 77 -3.44 2.61 2.80
CA CYS A 77 -3.69 1.17 2.78
C CYS A 77 -4.67 0.83 3.91
N ILE A 78 -5.84 0.28 3.58
CA ILE A 78 -6.88 -0.14 4.54
C ILE A 78 -7.01 -1.66 4.56
N ASP A 79 -7.37 -2.18 5.74
CA ASP A 79 -7.54 -3.61 6.00
C ASP A 79 -6.34 -4.48 5.55
N PRO A 80 -5.11 -4.17 6.02
CA PRO A 80 -3.94 -4.91 5.58
C PRO A 80 -3.95 -6.36 6.07
N VAL A 81 -3.60 -7.28 5.17
CA VAL A 81 -3.40 -8.70 5.44
C VAL A 81 -1.94 -9.02 5.17
N VAL A 82 -1.25 -9.57 6.17
CA VAL A 82 0.16 -9.96 6.05
C VAL A 82 0.28 -11.47 6.20
N ASN A 83 0.74 -12.14 5.15
CA ASN A 83 1.04 -13.57 5.19
C ASN A 83 2.55 -13.77 5.23
N VAL A 84 3.00 -14.74 6.02
CA VAL A 84 4.41 -15.11 6.12
C VAL A 84 4.52 -16.61 5.93
N ALA A 85 5.21 -17.00 4.87
CA ALA A 85 5.50 -18.37 4.50
C ALA A 85 7.00 -18.64 4.66
N PHE A 86 7.33 -19.86 5.07
CA PHE A 86 8.70 -20.30 5.30
C PHE A 86 8.92 -21.59 4.50
N ASP A 87 9.99 -21.61 3.71
CA ASP A 87 10.40 -22.80 2.96
C ASP A 87 11.49 -23.56 3.72
N ASN A 88 11.12 -24.74 4.22
CA ASN A 88 12.01 -25.67 4.90
C ASN A 88 12.46 -26.86 4.03
N GLU A 89 11.87 -27.02 2.84
CA GLU A 89 12.14 -28.18 1.97
C GLU A 89 13.32 -27.93 1.04
N SER A 90 13.57 -26.66 0.70
CA SER A 90 14.69 -26.25 -0.14
C SER A 90 16.05 -26.32 0.57
N THR A 91 17.10 -26.64 -0.19
CA THR A 91 18.51 -26.56 0.25
C THR A 91 18.89 -25.15 0.72
N ILE A 92 18.20 -24.13 0.19
CA ILE A 92 18.28 -22.74 0.62
C ILE A 92 16.97 -22.41 1.34
N HIS A 93 17.04 -22.15 2.63
CA HIS A 93 15.88 -21.74 3.41
C HIS A 93 15.54 -20.28 3.13
N THR A 94 14.28 -20.02 2.78
CA THR A 94 13.79 -18.68 2.50
C THR A 94 12.55 -18.38 3.33
N VAL A 95 12.33 -17.10 3.55
CA VAL A 95 11.07 -16.58 4.09
C VAL A 95 10.44 -15.67 3.05
N LEU A 96 9.17 -15.91 2.76
CA LEU A 96 8.33 -15.09 1.89
C LEU A 96 7.36 -14.32 2.78
N VAL A 97 7.28 -13.01 2.59
CA VAL A 97 6.28 -12.15 3.22
C VAL A 97 5.44 -11.51 2.14
N GLU A 98 4.15 -11.76 2.20
CA GLU A 98 3.14 -11.20 1.31
C GLU A 98 2.31 -10.19 2.10
N VAL A 99 2.04 -9.04 1.48
CA VAL A 99 1.24 -7.97 2.04
C VAL A 99 0.16 -7.60 1.03
N GLU A 100 -1.08 -7.67 1.46
CA GLU A 100 -2.25 -7.26 0.69
C GLU A 100 -3.00 -6.17 1.41
N CYS A 101 -3.51 -5.19 0.66
CA CYS A 101 -4.46 -4.24 1.22
C CYS A 101 -5.30 -3.54 0.16
N ALA A 102 -6.40 -2.95 0.60
CA ALA A 102 -7.21 -2.09 -0.26
C ALA A 102 -6.69 -0.64 -0.25
N VAL A 103 -6.71 0.01 -1.41
CA VAL A 103 -6.41 1.44 -1.53
C VAL A 103 -7.55 2.22 -0.89
N ASN A 104 -7.22 3.09 0.06
CA ASN A 104 -8.21 3.93 0.70
C ASN A 104 -8.84 4.87 -0.33
N SER A 105 -10.15 4.74 -0.53
CA SER A 105 -10.95 5.52 -1.48
C SER A 105 -11.81 6.59 -0.79
N ALA A 106 -11.65 6.79 0.52
CA ALA A 106 -12.43 7.77 1.26
C ALA A 106 -12.29 9.17 0.63
N GLY A 107 -13.43 9.83 0.40
CA GLY A 107 -13.49 11.15 -0.23
C GLY A 107 -13.44 11.15 -1.76
N LEU A 108 -13.34 9.98 -2.41
CA LEU A 108 -13.24 9.85 -3.86
C LEU A 108 -14.52 9.30 -4.52
N ASN A 109 -15.62 9.17 -3.78
CA ASN A 109 -16.90 8.61 -4.27
C ASN A 109 -17.43 9.29 -5.54
N LEU A 110 -17.12 10.58 -5.75
CA LEU A 110 -17.51 11.32 -6.95
C LEU A 110 -16.90 10.74 -8.25
N LEU A 111 -15.75 10.07 -8.16
CA LEU A 111 -15.12 9.39 -9.29
C LEU A 111 -15.75 8.02 -9.61
N GLY A 112 -16.62 7.48 -8.75
CA GLY A 112 -17.21 6.15 -8.92
C GLY A 112 -16.17 5.03 -8.93
N THR A 113 -15.05 5.18 -8.21
CA THR A 113 -13.97 4.19 -8.19
C THR A 113 -14.40 2.94 -7.43
N GLN A 114 -14.07 1.77 -7.98
CA GLN A 114 -14.18 0.51 -7.27
C GLN A 114 -13.02 0.36 -6.29
N GLU A 115 -13.24 -0.39 -5.22
CA GLU A 115 -12.16 -0.82 -4.33
C GLU A 115 -11.08 -1.58 -5.12
N ARG A 116 -9.83 -1.20 -4.90
CA ARG A 116 -8.67 -1.83 -5.56
C ARG A 116 -7.81 -2.45 -4.48
N VAL A 117 -7.67 -3.76 -4.55
CA VAL A 117 -6.71 -4.50 -3.72
C VAL A 117 -5.35 -4.50 -4.42
N LEU A 118 -4.33 -4.15 -3.65
CA LEU A 118 -2.92 -4.21 -4.03
C LEU A 118 -2.28 -5.39 -3.32
N HIS A 119 -1.28 -5.97 -3.98
CA HIS A 119 -0.53 -7.12 -3.48
C HIS A 119 0.96 -6.84 -3.72
N ALA A 120 1.79 -7.11 -2.71
CA ALA A 120 3.24 -7.07 -2.80
C ALA A 120 3.84 -8.23 -2.02
N GLU A 121 4.97 -8.71 -2.49
CA GLU A 121 5.71 -9.81 -1.85
C GLU A 121 7.18 -9.48 -1.75
N SER A 122 7.84 -10.06 -0.76
CA SER A 122 9.29 -9.98 -0.58
C SER A 122 9.83 -11.29 -0.04
N ILE A 123 10.93 -11.75 -0.64
CA ILE A 123 11.59 -13.00 -0.27
C ILE A 123 13.01 -12.72 0.21
N GLU A 124 13.36 -13.30 1.36
CA GLU A 124 14.69 -13.17 1.96
C GLU A 124 15.28 -14.54 2.28
N VAL A 125 16.60 -14.65 2.13
CA VAL A 125 17.34 -15.87 2.45
C VAL A 125 17.65 -15.90 3.95
N ILE A 126 17.42 -17.03 4.59
CA ILE A 126 17.65 -17.21 6.03
C ILE A 126 19.13 -17.51 6.28
N ASP A 127 19.77 -16.65 7.07
CA ASP A 127 21.13 -16.88 7.53
C ASP A 127 21.13 -17.75 8.79
N ARG A 128 21.23 -19.06 8.56
CA ARG A 128 21.30 -20.07 9.63
C ARG A 128 22.46 -19.87 10.62
N TRP A 129 23.55 -19.22 10.21
CA TRP A 129 24.75 -19.09 11.06
C TRP A 129 24.60 -18.02 12.15
N ARG A 130 23.51 -17.24 12.12
CA ARG A 130 23.26 -16.14 13.05
C ARG A 130 22.12 -16.42 14.06
N VAL A 131 21.41 -17.54 13.90
CA VAL A 131 20.21 -17.89 14.69
C VAL A 131 20.44 -19.04 15.67
N ASP A 132 21.67 -19.57 15.72
CA ASP A 132 22.17 -20.57 16.66
C ASP A 132 22.74 -19.93 17.95
#